data_AF-A0A1H7V807-F1
#
_entry.id   AF-A0A1H7V807-F1
#
_cell.length_a   1.000
_cell.length_b   1.000
_cell.length_c   1.000
_cell.angle_alpha   90.00
_cell.angle_beta   90.00
_cell.angle_gamma   90.00
#
_symmetry.space_group_name_H-M   'P 1'
#
loop_
_entity.id
_entity.type
_entity.pdbx_description
1 polymer ?
#
loop_
_entity_poly.entity_id
_entity_poly.type
_entity_poly.pdbx_seq_one_letter_code
_entity_poly.pdbx_strand_id
1 'polypeptide(L)'
;MIYLKAKRLTLFSLMIIAPVVILILGVLIHNTASVQIVAAYAPLAAILIMSFTYIGWLWNAGAYLSRDANGNSKLFQRLFFAILISAFLVTPVSKVMLKDHLPVIPDALNLLNFAGLLFCIYKIGKGLRDREDDKEHTRASRLADFFGIWFLPIGIWFIQPRVKKVLGIDCTNHDSNSQ
;
A
#
# COMPACT_ATOMS: atom_id res chain seq x y z
N MET A 1 -13.83 -0.99 0.75
CA MET A 1 -14.44 -1.81 -0.33
C MET A 1 -14.13 -1.33 -1.76
N ILE A 2 -14.04 -0.02 -2.02
CA ILE A 2 -13.85 0.54 -3.38
C ILE A 2 -12.59 -0.03 -4.07
N TYR A 3 -11.44 -0.03 -3.39
CA TYR A 3 -10.18 -0.54 -3.96
C TYR A 3 -10.16 -2.06 -4.21
N LEU A 4 -10.85 -2.85 -3.38
CA LEU A 4 -10.92 -4.31 -3.54
C LEU A 4 -11.84 -4.73 -4.70
N LYS A 5 -12.90 -3.95 -4.95
CA LYS A 5 -13.80 -4.15 -6.10
C LYS A 5 -13.23 -3.62 -7.42
N ALA A 6 -12.26 -2.71 -7.37
CA ALA A 6 -11.67 -2.13 -8.57
C ALA A 6 -11.09 -3.19 -9.53
N LYS A 7 -11.14 -2.91 -10.83
CA LYS A 7 -10.46 -3.74 -11.84
C LYS A 7 -8.96 -3.70 -11.59
N ARG A 8 -8.31 -4.86 -11.78
CA ARG A 8 -6.85 -5.03 -11.67
C ARG A 8 -6.05 -3.99 -12.43
N LEU A 9 -6.51 -3.64 -13.63
CA LEU A 9 -5.91 -2.62 -14.47
C LEU A 9 -6.12 -1.19 -13.96
N THR A 10 -7.22 -0.91 -13.26
CA THR A 10 -7.51 0.44 -12.76
C THR A 10 -6.58 0.83 -11.61
N LEU A 11 -6.38 -0.08 -10.65
CA LEU A 11 -5.44 0.13 -9.54
C LEU A 11 -4.00 0.24 -10.02
N PHE A 12 -3.61 -0.63 -10.95
CA PHE A 12 -2.28 -0.61 -11.55
C PHE A 12 -2.03 0.67 -12.36
N SER A 13 -2.99 1.06 -13.21
CA SER A 13 -2.93 2.31 -13.98
C SER A 13 -2.82 3.53 -13.05
N LEU A 14 -3.59 3.56 -11.97
CA LEU A 14 -3.52 4.67 -11.03
C LEU A 14 -2.17 4.76 -10.32
N MET A 15 -1.52 3.63 -10.03
CA MET A 15 -0.23 3.62 -9.33
C MET A 15 0.99 3.85 -10.24
N ILE A 16 0.91 3.55 -11.54
CA ILE A 16 2.03 3.76 -12.48
C ILE A 16 1.73 4.86 -13.48
N ILE A 17 0.62 4.74 -14.21
CA ILE A 17 0.34 5.60 -15.35
C ILE A 17 0.11 7.03 -14.85
N ALA A 18 -0.66 7.23 -13.77
CA ALA A 18 -0.90 8.58 -13.24
C ALA A 18 0.39 9.32 -12.83
N PRO A 19 1.28 8.77 -11.98
CA PRO A 19 2.53 9.45 -11.64
C PRO A 19 3.47 9.64 -12.83
N VAL A 20 3.57 8.67 -13.74
CA VAL A 20 4.40 8.82 -14.96
C VAL A 20 3.87 9.93 -15.86
N VAL A 21 2.56 9.99 -16.08
CA VAL A 21 1.93 11.07 -16.87
C VAL A 21 2.16 12.43 -16.22
N ILE A 22 2.02 12.54 -14.90
CA ILE A 22 2.29 13.79 -14.17
C ILE A 22 3.75 14.22 -14.32
N LEU A 23 4.69 13.29 -14.26
CA LEU A 23 6.11 13.59 -14.47
C LEU A 23 6.39 14.05 -15.91
N ILE A 24 5.84 13.36 -16.91
CA ILE A 24 5.99 13.74 -18.33
C ILE A 24 5.41 15.13 -18.57
N LEU A 25 4.18 15.39 -18.08
CA LEU A 25 3.56 16.71 -18.19
C LEU A 25 4.37 17.79 -17.48
N GLY A 26 4.91 17.48 -16.30
CA GLY A 26 5.75 18.41 -15.55
C GLY A 26 7.01 18.83 -16.32
N VAL A 27 7.67 17.87 -16.97
CA VAL A 27 8.85 18.13 -17.81
C VAL A 27 8.49 18.90 -19.08
N LEU A 28 7.38 18.53 -19.75
CA LEU A 28 6.93 19.21 -20.97
C LEU A 28 6.56 20.67 -20.72
N ILE A 29 5.85 20.96 -19.62
CA ILE A 29 5.47 22.32 -19.24
C ILE A 29 6.71 23.16 -18.90
N HIS A 30 7.67 22.56 -18.19
CA HIS A 30 8.94 23.23 -17.91
C HIS A 30 9.68 23.62 -19.19
N ASN A 31 9.75 22.71 -20.16
CA ASN A 31 10.47 22.93 -21.42
C ASN A 31 9.76 23.94 -22.35
N THR A 32 8.44 24.10 -22.25
CA THR A 32 7.65 24.96 -23.14
C THR A 32 7.38 26.34 -22.56
N ALA A 33 7.04 26.42 -21.28
CA ALA A 33 6.62 27.65 -20.61
C ALA A 33 7.67 28.20 -19.63
N SER A 34 8.83 27.55 -19.48
CA SER A 34 9.90 27.91 -18.54
C SER A 34 9.47 28.00 -17.06
N VAL A 35 8.33 27.39 -16.71
CA VAL A 35 7.78 27.43 -15.35
C VAL A 35 8.50 26.39 -14.48
N GLN A 36 9.52 26.84 -13.75
CA GLN A 36 10.34 26.00 -12.86
C GLN A 36 9.52 25.37 -11.71
N ILE A 37 8.48 26.08 -11.24
CA ILE A 37 7.59 25.65 -10.16
C ILE A 37 6.91 24.32 -10.51
N VAL A 38 6.46 24.14 -11.76
CA VAL A 38 5.74 22.93 -12.18
C VAL A 38 6.64 21.70 -12.16
N ALA A 39 7.89 21.83 -12.62
CA ALA A 39 8.88 20.76 -12.55
C ALA A 39 9.26 20.41 -11.10
N ALA A 40 9.32 21.40 -10.20
CA ALA A 40 9.64 21.17 -8.79
C ALA A 40 8.55 20.39 -8.04
N TYR A 41 7.27 20.67 -8.32
CA TYR A 41 6.15 20.06 -7.61
C TYR A 41 5.58 18.78 -8.28
N ALA A 42 5.83 18.53 -9.56
CA ALA A 42 5.36 17.33 -10.25
C ALA A 42 5.84 16.01 -9.59
N PRO A 43 7.11 15.86 -9.17
CA PRO A 43 7.56 14.67 -8.43
C PRO A 43 6.87 14.52 -7.07
N LEU A 44 6.63 15.63 -6.37
CA LEU A 44 5.93 15.61 -5.09
C LEU A 44 4.48 15.13 -5.26
N ALA A 45 3.78 15.63 -6.27
CA ALA A 45 2.42 15.19 -6.61
C ALA A 45 2.39 13.69 -6.97
N ALA A 46 3.35 13.22 -7.77
CA ALA A 46 3.48 11.81 -8.14
C ALA A 46 3.69 10.91 -6.91
N ILE A 47 4.58 11.30 -5.98
CA ILE A 47 4.84 10.56 -4.73
C ILE A 47 3.61 10.52 -3.84
N LEU A 48 2.88 11.62 -3.71
CA LEU A 48 1.67 11.68 -2.90
C LEU A 48 0.60 10.72 -3.45
N ILE A 49 0.35 10.75 -4.77
CA ILE A 49 -0.64 9.86 -5.42
C ILE A 49 -0.26 8.39 -5.21
N MET A 50 1.02 8.04 -5.41
CA MET A 50 1.50 6.67 -5.16
C MET A 50 1.32 6.28 -3.70
N SER A 51 1.68 7.15 -2.76
CA SER A 51 1.60 6.90 -1.32
C SER A 51 0.16 6.71 -0.86
N PHE A 52 -0.76 7.60 -1.25
CA PHE A 52 -2.18 7.50 -0.90
C PHE A 52 -2.81 6.23 -1.45
N THR A 53 -2.51 5.90 -2.71
CA THR A 53 -3.06 4.68 -3.34
C THR A 53 -2.51 3.43 -2.68
N TYR A 54 -1.20 3.39 -2.38
CA TYR A 54 -0.57 2.26 -1.72
C TYR A 54 -1.09 2.04 -0.29
N ILE A 55 -1.10 3.09 0.52
CA ILE A 55 -1.57 3.05 1.91
C ILE A 55 -3.05 2.67 1.94
N GLY A 56 -3.87 3.26 1.04
CA GLY A 56 -5.27 2.93 0.89
C GLY A 56 -5.50 1.47 0.51
N TRP A 57 -4.65 0.92 -0.37
CA TRP A 57 -4.68 -0.50 -0.72
C TRP A 57 -4.29 -1.39 0.46
N LEU A 58 -3.16 -1.12 1.14
CA LEU A 58 -2.69 -1.86 2.31
C LEU A 58 -3.73 -1.88 3.44
N TRP A 59 -4.37 -0.74 3.69
CA TRP A 59 -5.45 -0.62 4.67
C TRP A 59 -6.63 -1.55 4.34
N ASN A 60 -7.11 -1.50 3.09
CA ASN A 60 -8.21 -2.36 2.66
C ASN A 60 -7.80 -3.83 2.64
N ALA A 61 -6.60 -4.18 2.17
CA ALA A 61 -6.13 -5.56 2.18
C ALA A 61 -6.05 -6.07 3.63
N GLY A 62 -5.39 -5.32 4.51
CA GLY A 62 -5.22 -5.69 5.92
C GLY A 62 -6.53 -5.77 6.69
N ALA A 63 -7.42 -4.78 6.61
CA ALA A 63 -8.68 -4.82 7.35
C ALA A 63 -9.54 -6.07 7.06
N TYR A 64 -9.43 -6.63 5.84
CA TYR A 64 -10.21 -7.79 5.42
C TYR A 64 -9.45 -9.11 5.58
N LEU A 65 -8.17 -9.16 5.22
CA LEU A 65 -7.35 -10.37 5.24
C LEU A 65 -6.74 -10.63 6.62
N SER A 66 -6.40 -9.61 7.38
CA SER A 66 -5.79 -9.76 8.71
C SER A 66 -6.81 -10.12 9.82
N ARG A 67 -8.03 -10.52 9.46
CA ARG A 67 -8.97 -11.07 10.45
C ARG A 67 -8.41 -12.39 10.93
N ASP A 68 -7.94 -12.38 12.18
CA ASP A 68 -7.47 -13.56 12.90
C ASP A 68 -8.60 -14.57 13.10
N ALA A 69 -8.29 -15.77 13.60
CA ALA A 69 -9.27 -16.82 13.92
C ALA A 69 -10.41 -16.35 14.86
N ASN A 70 -10.13 -15.34 15.70
CA ASN A 70 -11.11 -14.66 16.57
C ASN A 70 -11.82 -13.45 15.91
N GLY A 71 -11.64 -13.22 14.62
CA GLY A 71 -12.30 -12.14 13.85
C GLY A 71 -11.81 -10.71 14.14
N ASN A 72 -10.79 -10.54 15.00
CA ASN A 72 -10.39 -9.24 15.53
C ASN A 72 -9.41 -8.48 14.61
N SER A 73 -9.93 -7.81 13.59
CA SER A 73 -9.14 -6.91 12.71
C SER A 73 -8.76 -5.57 13.35
N LYS A 74 -9.30 -5.26 14.54
CA LYS A 74 -9.09 -3.96 15.21
C LYS A 74 -7.65 -3.75 15.66
N LEU A 75 -6.92 -4.82 16.02
CA LEU A 75 -5.51 -4.71 16.40
C LEU A 75 -4.64 -4.29 15.22
N PHE A 76 -4.83 -4.90 14.04
CA PHE A 76 -4.13 -4.50 12.82
C PHE A 76 -4.43 -3.04 12.47
N GLN A 77 -5.70 -2.64 12.53
CA GLN A 77 -6.13 -1.28 12.26
C GLN A 77 -5.47 -0.25 13.19
N ARG A 78 -5.43 -0.53 14.50
CA ARG A 78 -4.76 0.34 15.49
C ARG A 78 -3.26 0.44 15.23
N LEU A 79 -2.59 -0.69 14.96
CA LEU A 79 -1.15 -0.71 14.68
C LEU A 79 -0.82 0.04 13.39
N PHE A 80 -1.59 -0.18 12.32
CA PHE A 80 -1.39 0.49 11.05
C PHE A 80 -1.60 2.00 11.16
N PHE A 81 -2.64 2.45 11.86
CA PHE A 81 -2.83 3.89 12.13
C PHE A 81 -1.74 4.48 13.01
N ALA A 82 -1.28 3.76 14.04
CA ALA A 82 -0.17 4.22 14.87
C ALA A 82 1.12 4.41 14.04
N ILE A 83 1.41 3.49 13.13
CA ILE A 83 2.55 3.61 12.20
C ILE A 83 2.36 4.80 11.26
N LEU A 84 1.17 5.02 10.72
CA LEU A 84 0.90 6.18 9.86
C LEU A 84 1.10 7.51 10.59
N ILE A 85 0.53 7.65 11.79
CA ILE A 85 0.70 8.85 12.61
C ILE A 85 2.18 9.05 12.95
N SER A 86 2.87 7.98 13.33
CA SER A 86 4.31 8.03 13.63
C SER A 86 5.14 8.45 12.40
N ALA A 87 4.87 7.89 11.23
CA ALA A 87 5.60 8.18 10.00
C ALA A 87 5.36 9.60 9.48
N PHE A 88 4.11 10.08 9.50
CA PHE A 88 3.73 11.35 8.87
C PHE A 88 3.71 12.55 9.82
N LEU A 89 3.56 12.35 11.14
CA LEU A 89 3.55 13.44 12.12
C LEU A 89 4.78 13.40 13.03
N VAL A 90 5.03 12.27 13.70
CA VAL A 90 6.05 12.19 14.75
C VAL A 90 7.47 12.28 14.17
N THR A 91 7.74 11.56 13.09
CA THR A 91 9.06 11.50 12.44
C THR A 91 9.52 12.83 11.84
N PRO A 92 8.70 13.58 11.07
CA PRO A 92 9.13 14.87 10.56
C PRO A 92 9.31 15.90 11.68
N VAL A 93 8.42 15.92 12.68
CA VAL A 93 8.57 16.82 13.84
C VAL A 93 9.84 16.50 14.63
N SER A 94 10.15 15.23 14.87
CA SER A 94 11.38 14.83 15.55
C SER A 94 12.63 15.16 14.73
N LYS A 95 12.59 15.03 13.40
CA LYS A 95 13.67 15.47 12.50
C LYS A 95 13.90 16.97 12.50
N VAL A 96 12.90 17.78 12.78
CA VAL A 96 13.08 19.24 12.89
C VAL A 96 13.57 19.62 14.29
N MET A 97 13.03 18.99 15.33
CA MET A 97 13.28 19.39 16.73
C MET A 97 14.55 18.78 17.33
N LEU A 98 14.95 17.58 16.92
CA LEU A 98 16.01 16.79 17.59
C LEU A 98 17.26 16.56 16.73
N LYS A 99 17.26 16.99 15.46
CA LYS A 99 18.35 16.67 14.53
C LYS A 99 19.71 17.18 14.99
N ASP A 100 19.76 18.34 15.63
CA ASP A 100 21.02 18.96 16.04
C ASP A 100 21.52 18.47 17.41
N HIS A 101 20.65 17.84 18.21
CA HIS A 101 20.99 17.37 19.56
C HIS A 101 21.12 15.85 19.66
N LEU A 102 20.24 15.09 19.01
CA LEU A 102 20.16 13.62 19.11
C LEU A 102 19.70 13.00 17.77
N PRO A 103 20.57 12.93 16.75
CA PRO A 103 20.19 12.47 15.40
C PRO A 103 19.77 10.99 15.36
N VAL A 104 20.17 10.18 16.35
CA VAL A 104 19.85 8.75 16.40
C VAL A 104 18.36 8.48 16.64
N ILE A 105 17.64 9.37 17.33
CA ILE A 105 16.22 9.20 17.65
C ILE A 105 15.33 9.20 16.41
N PRO A 106 15.37 10.22 15.53
CA PRO A 106 14.54 10.22 14.32
C PRO A 106 14.88 9.07 13.37
N ASP A 107 16.14 8.63 13.33
CA ASP A 107 16.56 7.48 12.52
C ASP A 107 16.01 6.16 13.09
N ALA A 108 16.05 5.99 14.41
CA ALA A 108 15.44 4.84 15.09
C ALA A 108 13.91 4.81 14.90
N LEU A 109 13.24 5.97 14.96
CA LEU A 109 11.80 6.08 14.66
C LEU A 109 11.50 5.71 13.20
N ASN A 110 12.34 6.13 12.27
CA ASN A 110 12.19 5.78 10.86
C ASN A 110 12.35 4.27 10.64
N LEU A 111 13.33 3.65 11.29
CA LEU A 111 13.52 2.19 11.27
C LEU A 111 12.35 1.45 11.91
N LEU A 112 11.79 1.97 13.01
CA LEU A 112 10.61 1.41 13.66
C LEU A 112 9.38 1.47 12.74
N ASN A 113 9.16 2.59 12.06
CA ASN A 113 8.08 2.73 11.08
C ASN A 113 8.25 1.75 9.92
N PHE A 114 9.48 1.60 9.44
CA PHE A 114 9.81 0.61 8.40
C PHE A 114 9.53 -0.82 8.86
N ALA A 115 10.00 -1.21 10.05
CA ALA A 115 9.72 -2.53 10.64
C ALA A 115 8.21 -2.76 10.85
N GLY A 116 7.48 -1.74 11.28
CA GLY A 116 6.03 -1.77 11.41
C GLY A 116 5.31 -2.01 10.09
N LEU A 117 5.75 -1.34 9.01
CA LEU A 117 5.22 -1.56 7.67
C LEU A 117 5.45 -3.00 7.21
N LEU A 118 6.67 -3.55 7.40
CA LEU A 118 6.96 -4.95 7.06
C LEU A 118 6.09 -5.93 7.85
N PHE A 119 5.82 -5.63 9.13
CA PHE A 119 4.92 -6.43 9.95
C PHE A 119 3.48 -6.41 9.42
N CYS A 120 2.99 -5.24 9.00
CA CYS A 120 1.67 -5.12 8.38
C CYS A 120 1.58 -5.94 7.09
N ILE A 121 2.60 -5.86 6.23
CA ILE A 121 2.69 -6.65 4.99
C ILE A 121 2.69 -8.16 5.30
N TYR A 122 3.48 -8.58 6.28
CA TYR A 122 3.53 -9.98 6.74
C TYR A 122 2.15 -10.46 7.22
N LYS A 123 1.43 -9.65 8.00
CA LYS A 123 0.07 -9.97 8.47
C LYS A 123 -0.93 -10.11 7.32
N ILE A 124 -0.84 -9.26 6.29
CA ILE A 124 -1.67 -9.36 5.08
C ILE A 124 -1.37 -10.65 4.34
N GLY A 125 -0.10 -10.95 4.05
CA GLY A 125 0.30 -12.18 3.35
C GLY A 125 -0.04 -13.45 4.12
N LYS A 126 0.08 -13.43 5.45
CA LYS A 126 -0.39 -14.52 6.31
C LYS A 126 -1.91 -14.70 6.19
N GLY A 127 -2.68 -13.62 6.31
CA GLY A 127 -4.14 -13.66 6.23
C GLY A 127 -4.67 -14.09 4.87
N LEU A 128 -3.93 -13.85 3.78
CA LEU A 128 -4.25 -14.38 2.47
C LEU A 128 -4.10 -15.90 2.43
N ARG A 129 -2.95 -16.42 2.89
CA ARG A 129 -2.67 -17.86 2.93
C ARG A 129 -3.63 -18.64 3.83
N ASP A 130 -3.93 -18.10 5.01
CA ASP A 130 -4.84 -18.73 5.97
C ASP A 130 -6.26 -18.92 5.38
N ARG A 131 -6.61 -18.19 4.32
CA ARG A 131 -7.91 -18.28 3.64
C ARG A 131 -7.88 -19.00 2.30
N GLU A 132 -6.71 -19.23 1.72
CA GLU A 132 -6.57 -20.00 0.48
C GLU A 132 -6.60 -21.52 0.73
N ASP A 133 -6.72 -21.95 2.00
CA ASP A 133 -6.70 -23.36 2.46
C ASP A 133 -5.57 -24.18 1.83
N ASP A 134 -4.45 -23.50 1.56
CA ASP A 134 -3.33 -24.04 0.83
C ASP A 134 -2.35 -24.67 1.84
N LYS A 135 -2.60 -25.96 2.14
CA LYS A 135 -1.87 -26.73 3.16
C LYS A 135 -0.45 -27.12 2.76
N GLU A 136 -0.06 -26.96 1.49
CA GLU A 136 1.24 -27.43 0.98
C GLU A 136 2.15 -26.27 0.54
N HIS A 137 2.71 -25.48 1.46
CA HIS A 137 3.52 -24.32 1.02
C HIS A 137 4.96 -24.32 1.56
N THR A 138 5.88 -24.51 0.61
CA THR A 138 7.33 -24.26 0.72
C THR A 138 7.60 -22.80 1.13
N ARG A 139 8.66 -22.56 1.93
CA ARG A 139 9.07 -21.21 2.38
C ARG A 139 9.21 -20.19 1.23
N ALA A 140 9.52 -20.66 0.02
CA ALA A 140 9.62 -19.85 -1.19
C ALA A 140 8.30 -19.12 -1.54
N SER A 141 7.15 -19.79 -1.43
CA SER A 141 5.85 -19.17 -1.73
C SER A 141 5.52 -18.02 -0.76
N ARG A 142 5.94 -18.14 0.50
CA ARG A 142 5.75 -17.10 1.52
C ARG A 142 6.56 -15.84 1.21
N LEU A 143 7.78 -16.01 0.70
CA LEU A 143 8.61 -14.89 0.27
C LEU A 143 8.04 -14.24 -0.99
N ALA A 144 7.54 -15.03 -1.94
CA ALA A 144 6.89 -14.50 -3.14
C ALA A 144 5.67 -13.63 -2.79
N ASP A 145 4.83 -14.04 -1.83
CA ASP A 145 3.69 -13.24 -1.38
C ASP A 145 4.12 -11.93 -0.70
N PHE A 146 5.15 -12.01 0.15
CA PHE A 146 5.71 -10.84 0.81
C PHE A 146 6.32 -9.84 -0.19
N PHE A 147 7.17 -10.33 -1.10
CA PHE A 147 7.79 -9.53 -2.14
C PHE A 147 6.77 -9.02 -3.15
N GLY A 148 5.70 -9.76 -3.41
CA GLY A 148 4.56 -9.26 -4.17
C GLY A 148 3.97 -8.04 -3.50
N ILE A 149 3.58 -8.12 -2.22
CA ILE A 149 2.96 -6.98 -1.53
C ILE A 149 3.94 -5.80 -1.41
N TRP A 150 5.23 -6.08 -1.24
CA TRP A 150 6.27 -5.06 -1.06
C TRP A 150 6.67 -4.36 -2.37
N PHE A 151 6.87 -5.12 -3.47
CA PHE A 151 7.16 -4.60 -4.81
C PHE A 151 5.87 -4.27 -5.58
N LEU A 152 5.02 -3.43 -4.97
CA LEU A 152 4.05 -2.72 -5.79
C LEU A 152 4.79 -1.84 -6.78
N PRO A 153 4.35 -1.78 -8.05
CA PRO A 153 3.00 -2.09 -8.58
C PRO A 153 2.83 -3.52 -9.14
N ILE A 154 3.93 -4.24 -9.40
CA ILE A 154 3.94 -5.56 -10.04
C ILE A 154 3.20 -6.58 -9.15
N GLY A 155 3.37 -6.46 -7.84
CA GLY A 155 2.66 -7.26 -6.85
C GLY A 155 1.15 -7.29 -6.94
N ILE A 156 0.53 -6.11 -7.14
CA ILE A 156 -0.94 -5.99 -7.24
C ILE A 156 -1.47 -6.89 -8.36
N TRP A 157 -0.73 -7.04 -9.46
CA TRP A 157 -1.16 -7.87 -10.59
C TRP A 157 -1.38 -9.33 -10.20
N PHE A 158 -0.48 -9.89 -9.38
CA PHE A 158 -0.55 -11.27 -8.92
C PHE A 158 -1.43 -11.45 -7.69
N ILE A 159 -1.47 -10.46 -6.80
CA ILE A 159 -2.18 -10.57 -5.51
C ILE A 159 -3.67 -10.27 -5.65
N GLN A 160 -4.06 -9.33 -6.52
CA GLN A 160 -5.46 -8.95 -6.66
C GLN A 160 -6.42 -10.07 -7.08
N PRO A 161 -6.11 -10.96 -8.06
CA PRO A 161 -7.00 -12.10 -8.37
C PRO A 161 -7.14 -13.06 -7.18
N ARG A 162 -6.06 -13.29 -6.44
CA ARG A 162 -6.04 -14.13 -5.24
C ARG A 162 -6.94 -13.58 -4.13
N VAL A 163 -6.82 -12.28 -3.85
CA VAL A 163 -7.65 -11.57 -2.88
C VAL A 163 -9.14 -11.63 -3.27
N LYS A 164 -9.48 -11.51 -4.56
CA LYS A 164 -10.88 -11.60 -5.01
C LYS A 164 -11.48 -12.99 -4.83
N LYS A 165 -10.71 -14.03 -5.15
CA LYS A 165 -11.09 -15.43 -4.95
C LYS A 165 -11.40 -15.71 -3.48
N VAL A 166 -10.51 -15.28 -2.59
CA VAL A 166 -10.64 -15.42 -1.12
C VAL A 166 -11.83 -14.65 -0.55
N LEU A 167 -12.19 -13.52 -1.17
CA LEU A 167 -13.32 -12.69 -0.72
C LEU A 167 -14.65 -13.02 -1.42
N GLY A 168 -14.68 -13.99 -2.34
CA GLY A 168 -15.89 -14.38 -3.07
C GLY A 168 -16.51 -13.25 -3.93
N ILE A 169 -15.73 -12.23 -4.29
CA ILE A 169 -16.23 -11.03 -5.00
C ILE A 169 -16.63 -11.37 -6.45
N ASP A 170 -16.08 -12.45 -7.03
CA ASP A 170 -16.36 -12.83 -8.42
C ASP A 170 -17.70 -13.57 -8.59
N CYS A 171 -18.30 -14.13 -7.52
CA CYS A 171 -19.55 -14.90 -7.63
C CYS A 171 -20.83 -14.09 -7.38
N THR A 172 -20.75 -12.82 -6.96
CA THR A 172 -21.95 -12.03 -6.58
C THR A 172 -22.51 -11.12 -7.68
N ASN A 173 -21.86 -11.04 -8.85
CA ASN A 173 -22.32 -10.15 -9.93
C ASN A 173 -23.20 -10.86 -10.98
N HIS A 174 -23.39 -12.18 -10.90
CA HIS A 174 -24.23 -12.90 -11.87
C HIS A 174 -25.69 -13.02 -11.45
N ASP A 175 -26.02 -12.80 -10.16
CA ASP A 175 -27.38 -13.01 -9.64
C ASP A 175 -28.21 -11.72 -9.55
N SER A 176 -27.61 -10.55 -9.76
CA SER A 176 -28.32 -9.25 -9.67
C SER A 176 -28.79 -8.69 -11.02
N ASN A 177 -28.71 -9.46 -12.10
CA ASN A 177 -29.21 -9.06 -13.44
C ASN A 177 -30.34 -9.96 -13.95
N SER A 178 -30.92 -10.76 -13.06
CA SER A 178 -32.08 -11.64 -13.33
C SER A 178 -33.15 -11.46 -12.26
N GLN A 179 -33.46 -10.19 -11.94
CA GLN A 179 -34.74 -9.76 -11.35
C GLN A 179 -35.17 -8.45 -12.01
#